data_AF-A0A101LVH3-F1
#
_entry.id   AF-A0A101LVH3-F1
#
_cell.length_a   1.000
_cell.length_b   1.000
_cell.length_c   1.000
_cell.angle_alpha   90.00
_cell.angle_beta   90.00
_cell.angle_gamma   90.00
#
_symmetry.space_group_name_H-M   'P 1'
#
loop_
_entity.id
_entity.type
_entity.pdbx_description
1 polymer ?
#
loop_
_entity_poly.entity_id
_entity_poly.type
_entity_poly.pdbx_seq_one_letter_code
_entity_poly.pdbx_strand_id
1 'polypeptide(L)'
;MTTGDTTTSQATLFTHNCHIKHVLATLILGNGSHKNLVAQDLVQCFSLPTNSNPSLYPLGWVHKDGPHLMRLLWCRIWIFILPSGVFQYS
;
A
#
# COMPACT_ATOMS: atom_id res chain seq x y z
N MET A 1 19.76 -36.16 9.34
CA MET A 1 18.50 -35.82 8.65
C MET A 1 17.72 -34.90 9.59
N THR A 2 17.87 -33.59 9.46
CA THR A 2 17.11 -32.60 10.22
C THR A 2 15.87 -32.25 9.40
N THR A 3 14.71 -32.73 9.84
CA THR A 3 13.40 -32.29 9.37
C THR A 3 13.26 -30.80 9.69
N GLY A 4 13.34 -29.95 8.67
CA GLY A 4 13.02 -28.54 8.80
C GLY A 4 11.50 -28.39 8.79
N ASP A 5 10.94 -27.96 9.91
CA ASP A 5 9.54 -27.54 10.00
C ASP A 5 9.30 -26.38 9.04
N THR A 6 8.63 -26.65 7.92
CA THR A 6 8.02 -25.63 7.06
C THR A 6 6.68 -25.20 7.65
N THR A 7 6.71 -24.61 8.84
CA THR A 7 5.55 -23.88 9.36
C THR A 7 5.60 -22.50 8.71
N THR A 8 4.96 -22.36 7.55
CA THR A 8 4.71 -21.04 6.96
C THR A 8 3.74 -20.32 7.88
N SER A 9 4.28 -19.56 8.85
CA SER A 9 3.52 -18.59 9.61
C SER A 9 2.94 -17.60 8.61
N GLN A 10 1.63 -17.68 8.37
CA GLN A 10 0.92 -16.64 7.63
C GLN A 10 1.11 -15.34 8.41
N ALA A 11 1.97 -14.46 7.93
CA ALA A 11 2.18 -13.18 8.55
C ALA A 11 0.87 -12.40 8.45
N THR A 12 0.21 -12.18 9.59
CA THR A 12 -1.00 -11.37 9.66
C THR A 12 -0.64 -9.94 9.24
N LEU A 13 -1.16 -9.49 8.11
CA LEU A 13 -0.98 -8.11 7.67
C LEU A 13 -1.83 -7.19 8.54
N PHE A 14 -1.20 -6.15 9.09
CA PHE A 14 -1.94 -5.08 9.75
C PHE A 14 -2.67 -4.26 8.69
N THR A 15 -4.00 -4.29 8.73
CA THR A 15 -4.85 -3.59 7.78
C THR A 15 -5.79 -2.62 8.49
N HIS A 16 -6.15 -1.53 7.80
CA HIS A 16 -7.11 -0.56 8.30
C HIS A 16 -8.02 -0.08 7.17
N ASN A 17 -9.30 0.13 7.43
CA ASN A 17 -10.19 0.78 6.47
C ASN A 17 -9.94 2.30 6.44
N CYS A 18 -9.93 2.87 5.24
CA CYS A 18 -9.80 4.31 5.04
C CYS A 18 -10.71 4.79 3.91
N HIS A 19 -11.02 6.08 3.90
CA HIS A 19 -11.63 6.73 2.75
C HIS A 19 -10.57 7.46 1.94
N ILE A 20 -10.55 7.16 0.64
CA ILE A 20 -9.82 7.90 -0.39
C ILE A 20 -10.87 8.63 -1.21
N LYS A 21 -10.94 9.97 -1.07
CA LYS A 21 -12.08 10.77 -1.53
C LYS A 21 -13.39 10.25 -0.90
N HIS A 22 -14.24 9.60 -1.69
CA HIS A 22 -15.53 9.03 -1.28
C HIS A 22 -15.56 7.49 -1.36
N VAL A 23 -14.41 6.83 -1.58
CA VAL A 23 -14.34 5.38 -1.72
C VAL A 23 -13.67 4.74 -0.51
N LEU A 24 -14.31 3.69 0.00
CA LEU A 24 -13.76 2.82 1.04
C LEU A 24 -12.65 1.93 0.44
N ALA A 25 -11.46 2.01 1.03
CA ALA A 25 -10.30 1.20 0.65
C ALA A 25 -9.65 0.57 1.89
N THR A 26 -8.89 -0.50 1.68
CA THR A 26 -8.09 -1.14 2.73
C THR A 26 -6.64 -0.69 2.61
N LEU A 27 -6.12 -0.08 3.68
CA LEU A 27 -4.73 0.33 3.83
C LEU A 27 -3.95 -0.78 4.53
N ILE A 28 -2.81 -1.19 3.97
CA ILE A 28 -1.85 -2.08 4.64
C ILE A 28 -0.82 -1.21 5.37
N LEU A 29 -0.68 -1.42 6.67
CA LEU A 29 0.28 -0.72 7.52
C LEU A 29 1.56 -1.55 7.62
N GLY A 30 2.61 -1.10 6.93
CA GLY A 30 3.93 -1.71 6.99
C GLY A 30 4.94 -0.77 7.66
N ASN A 31 5.69 -1.26 8.64
CA ASN A 31 6.80 -0.53 9.25
C ASN A 31 8.07 -0.49 8.35
N GLY A 32 8.09 -1.29 7.28
CA GLY A 32 9.25 -1.44 6.40
C GLY A 32 9.34 -0.45 5.24
N SER A 33 8.36 0.44 5.05
CA SER A 33 8.37 1.39 3.93
C SER A 33 8.71 2.80 4.39
N HIS A 34 9.68 3.43 3.73
CA HIS A 34 10.00 4.85 3.91
C HIS A 34 8.98 5.80 3.25
N LYS A 35 8.04 5.28 2.43
CA LYS A 35 7.01 6.05 1.73
C LYS A 35 5.70 5.28 1.59
N ASN A 36 4.59 6.00 1.54
CA ASN A 36 3.28 5.42 1.24
C ASN A 36 3.21 5.09 -0.26
N LEU A 37 2.92 3.83 -0.58
CA LEU A 37 2.70 3.39 -1.96
C LEU A 37 1.22 3.16 -2.21
N VAL A 38 0.80 3.38 -3.44
CA VAL A 38 -0.55 3.11 -3.92
C VAL A 38 -0.45 2.34 -5.23
N ALA A 39 -1.29 1.32 -5.40
CA ALA A 39 -1.35 0.56 -6.64
C ALA A 39 -1.82 1.44 -7.80
N GLN A 40 -1.22 1.26 -8.98
CA GLN A 40 -1.56 2.08 -10.16
C GLN A 40 -3.01 1.89 -10.59
N ASP A 41 -3.56 0.68 -10.48
CA ASP A 41 -4.97 0.40 -10.78
C ASP A 41 -5.90 1.22 -9.88
N LEU A 42 -5.51 1.42 -8.61
CA LEU A 42 -6.28 2.20 -7.65
C LEU A 42 -6.19 3.71 -7.93
N VAL A 43 -5.03 4.17 -8.40
CA VAL A 43 -4.85 5.53 -8.94
C VAL A 43 -5.78 5.78 -10.12
N GLN A 44 -5.88 4.83 -11.06
CA GLN A 44 -6.75 4.93 -12.22
C GLN A 44 -8.23 4.86 -11.83
N CYS A 45 -8.61 3.86 -11.04
CA CYS A 45 -9.99 3.65 -10.59
C CYS A 45 -10.56 4.88 -9.86
N PHE A 46 -9.76 5.51 -9.00
CA PHE A 46 -10.19 6.71 -8.26
C PHE A 46 -9.83 8.02 -8.94
N SER A 47 -9.27 7.97 -10.15
CA SER A 47 -8.81 9.15 -10.91
C SER A 47 -8.01 10.10 -10.01
N LEU A 48 -7.01 9.53 -9.31
CA LEU A 48 -6.23 10.30 -8.35
C LEU A 48 -5.27 11.24 -9.09
N PRO A 49 -5.10 12.48 -8.60
CA PRO A 49 -4.20 13.44 -9.24
C PRO A 49 -2.76 12.91 -9.15
N THR A 50 -2.10 12.80 -10.30
CA THR A 50 -0.70 12.36 -10.36
C THR A 50 0.17 13.38 -11.07
N ASN A 51 1.39 13.55 -10.55
CA ASN A 51 2.43 14.34 -11.17
C ASN A 51 3.63 13.44 -11.47
N SER A 52 4.34 13.71 -12.57
CA SER A 52 5.58 13.00 -12.88
C SER A 52 6.64 13.29 -11.82
N ASN A 53 7.21 12.25 -11.21
CA ASN A 53 8.41 12.41 -10.40
C ASN A 53 9.64 12.40 -11.32
N PRO A 54 10.51 13.43 -11.27
CA PRO A 54 11.76 13.41 -12.03
C PRO A 54 12.75 12.36 -11.52
N SER A 55 12.59 11.87 -10.29
CA SER A 55 13.52 10.91 -9.68
C SER A 55 13.02 9.46 -9.81
N LEU A 56 13.89 8.60 -10.35
CA LEU A 56 13.73 7.16 -10.31
C LEU A 56 13.96 6.65 -8.89
N TYR A 57 13.13 5.70 -8.45
CA TYR A 57 13.23 5.15 -7.11
C TYR A 57 13.48 3.64 -7.16
N PRO A 58 14.47 3.13 -6.41
CA PRO A 58 14.74 1.70 -6.34
C PRO A 58 13.68 1.03 -5.47
N LEU A 59 12.80 0.22 -6.07
CA LEU A 59 11.81 -0.60 -5.38
C LEU A 59 12.33 -2.03 -5.13
N GLY A 60 13.50 -2.14 -4.49
CA GLY A 60 14.21 -3.41 -4.29
C GLY A 60 13.45 -4.47 -3.47
N TRP A 61 12.38 -4.09 -2.76
CA TRP A 61 11.53 -5.00 -2.00
C TRP A 61 10.25 -5.42 -2.73
N VAL A 62 9.88 -4.74 -3.84
CA VAL A 62 8.67 -5.06 -4.61
C VAL A 62 8.97 -6.14 -5.66
N HIS A 63 10.20 -6.19 -6.17
CA HIS A 63 10.61 -7.15 -7.21
C HIS A 63 11.64 -8.13 -6.65
N LYS A 64 11.40 -9.43 -6.87
CA LYS A 64 12.28 -10.52 -6.46
C LYS A 64 13.66 -10.45 -7.14
N ASP A 65 13.73 -9.84 -8.31
CA ASP A 65 14.92 -9.83 -9.18
C ASP A 65 15.81 -8.58 -8.98
N GLY A 66 15.58 -7.80 -7.92
CA GLY A 66 16.40 -6.64 -7.55
C GLY A 66 15.75 -5.28 -7.80
N PRO A 67 16.48 -4.17 -7.53
CA PRO A 67 15.92 -2.82 -7.61
C PRO A 67 15.64 -2.42 -9.07
N HIS A 68 14.41 -2.63 -9.51
CA HIS A 68 13.90 -1.98 -10.72
C HIS A 68 13.71 -0.50 -10.43
N LEU A 69 14.38 0.34 -11.22
CA LEU A 69 14.15 1.78 -11.26
C LEU A 69 12.79 2.03 -11.92
N MET A 70 11.78 2.31 -11.11
CA MET A 70 10.46 2.67 -11.63
C MET A 70 10.31 4.18 -11.74
N ARG A 71 9.64 4.61 -12.82
CA ARG A 71 9.16 5.98 -12.96
C ARG A 71 8.00 6.16 -11.99
N LEU A 72 8.27 6.76 -10.83
CA LEU A 72 7.24 7.03 -9.84
C LEU A 72 6.34 8.18 -10.31
N LEU A 73 5.04 8.02 -10.10
CA LEU A 73 4.09 9.12 -10.10
C LEU A 73 3.85 9.54 -8.66
N TRP A 74 3.77 10.84 -8.40
CA TRP A 74 3.43 11.35 -7.08
C TRP A 74 1.95 11.69 -7.04
N CYS A 75 1.28 11.17 -6.01
CA CYS A 75 -0.10 11.49 -5.72
C CYS A 75 -0.17 12.19 -4.36
N ARG A 76 -0.76 13.39 -4.32
CA ARG A 76 -1.04 14.12 -3.08
C ARG A 76 -2.53 14.08 -2.82
N ILE A 77 -2.94 13.25 -1.88
CA ILE A 77 -4.34 13.07 -1.49
C ILE A 77 -4.47 13.08 0.03
N TRP A 78 -5.66 13.47 0.49
CA TRP A 78 -6.07 13.28 1.87
C TRP A 78 -6.63 11.87 2.02
N ILE A 79 -6.14 11.16 3.04
CA ILE A 79 -6.66 9.85 3.45
C ILE A 79 -7.30 10.05 4.81
N PHE A 80 -8.56 9.64 4.94
CA PHE A 80 -9.26 9.64 6.22
C PHE A 80 -9.25 8.24 6.79
N ILE A 81 -8.50 8.03 7.87
CA ILE A 81 -8.50 6.76 8.60
C ILE A 81 -9.80 6.72 9.40
N LEU A 82 -10.61 5.70 9.17
CA LEU A 82 -11.83 5.51 9.94
C LEU A 82 -11.46 4.99 11.32
N PRO A 83 -12.17 5.34 12.41
CA PRO A 83 -12.01 4.64 13.67
C PRO A 83 -12.40 3.16 13.49
N SER A 84 -11.60 2.27 14.07
CA SER A 84 -11.90 0.84 14.15
C SER A 84 -12.95 0.62 15.25
N GLY A 85 -14.20 0.96 14.94
CA GLY A 85 -15.34 0.84 15.86
C GLY A 85 -16.62 1.46 15.33
N VAL A 86 -17.52 0.60 14.83
CA VAL A 86 -18.98 0.78 14.67
C VAL A 86 -19.45 2.14 14.16
N PHE A 87 -19.55 2.29 12.84
CA PHE A 87 -20.61 3.13 12.26
C PHE A 87 -21.82 2.22 11.97
N GLN A 88 -22.71 2.07 12.94
CA GLN A 88 -24.11 1.78 12.60
C GLN A 88 -24.69 3.08 12.07
N TYR A 89 -24.94 3.14 10.77
CA TYR A 89 -25.86 4.14 10.23
C TYR A 89 -27.27 3.72 10.67
N SER A 90 -27.86 4.49 11.58
CA SER A 90 -29.28 4.44 11.96
C SER A 90 -30.17 4.91 10.82
#